data_AF-A0A939RW06-F1
#
_entry.id   AF-A0A939RW06-F1
#
_cell.length_a   1.000
_cell.length_b   1.000
_cell.length_c   1.000
_cell.angle_alpha   90.00
_cell.angle_beta   90.00
_cell.angle_gamma   90.00
#
_symmetry.space_group_name_H-M   'P 1'
#
loop_
_entity.id
_entity.type
_entity.pdbx_description
1 polymer ?
#
loop_
_entity_poly.entity_id
_entity_poly.type
_entity_poly.pdbx_seq_one_letter_code
_entity_poly.pdbx_strand_id
1 'polypeptide(L)'
;MSTRTTYKPEQFTDSGWDSGTPARKTRFVNALIRFIDQGCPAEKFTKQLYDGLYNHGYFSGFIAHYDRRGFYAEHFSTPDRRREFFAELMRSCRRDAHSGRADLWCDVKTILLDHYSNGAER
;
A
#
# COMPACT_ATOMS: atom_id res chain seq x y z
N MET A 1 -2.85 21.90 8.06
CA MET A 1 -4.06 21.06 8.06
C MET A 1 -4.10 20.31 6.73
N SER A 2 -3.46 19.15 6.63
CA SER A 2 -3.42 18.38 5.38
C SER A 2 -4.79 17.76 5.16
N THR A 3 -5.47 18.18 4.10
CA THR A 3 -6.75 17.63 3.67
C THR A 3 -6.60 16.12 3.49
N ARG A 4 -7.27 15.35 4.36
CA ARG A 4 -7.15 13.89 4.40
C ARG A 4 -7.86 13.30 3.17
N THR A 5 -7.14 13.23 2.05
CA THR A 5 -7.65 12.68 0.79
C THR A 5 -8.11 11.26 1.04
N THR A 6 -9.43 11.06 1.00
CA THR A 6 -10.05 9.75 1.14
C THR A 6 -10.43 9.28 -0.25
N TYR A 7 -9.84 8.18 -0.68
CA TYR A 7 -10.09 7.61 -2.00
C TYR A 7 -11.42 6.85 -2.01
N LYS A 8 -12.09 6.85 -3.16
CA LYS A 8 -13.38 6.18 -3.38
C LYS A 8 -13.24 4.96 -4.30
N PRO A 9 -14.14 3.97 -4.21
CA PRO A 9 -14.13 2.79 -5.10
C PRO A 9 -14.20 3.15 -6.58
N GLU A 10 -14.88 4.24 -6.92
CA GLU A 10 -15.02 4.73 -8.29
C GLU A 10 -13.67 5.06 -8.97
N GLN A 11 -12.61 5.24 -8.19
CA GLN A 11 -11.26 5.54 -8.69
C GLN A 11 -10.43 4.29 -9.00
N PHE A 12 -10.98 3.10 -8.75
CA PHE A 12 -10.27 1.83 -8.93
C PHE A 12 -10.96 0.98 -9.96
N THR A 13 -10.18 0.44 -10.89
CA THR A 13 -10.66 -0.50 -11.90
C THR A 13 -10.91 -1.86 -11.25
N ASP A 14 -12.01 -2.53 -11.59
CA ASP A 14 -12.21 -3.91 -11.16
C ASP A 14 -11.20 -4.82 -11.87
N SER A 15 -10.43 -5.58 -11.09
CA SER A 15 -9.45 -6.53 -11.63
C SER A 15 -10.06 -7.82 -12.19
N GLY A 16 -11.36 -8.06 -12.00
CA GLY A 16 -12.06 -9.31 -12.34
C GLY A 16 -11.89 -10.44 -11.31
N TRP A 17 -11.10 -10.20 -10.25
CA TRP A 17 -10.89 -11.14 -9.14
C TRP A 17 -11.55 -10.61 -7.87
N ASP A 18 -12.10 -11.50 -7.04
CA ASP A 18 -12.68 -11.17 -5.71
C ASP A 18 -11.71 -10.32 -4.86
N SER A 19 -10.43 -10.63 -5.02
CA SER A 19 -9.35 -9.99 -4.30
C SER A 19 -9.09 -8.55 -4.80
N GLY A 20 -9.36 -8.18 -6.05
CA GLY A 20 -9.09 -6.83 -6.58
C GLY A 20 -10.34 -6.05 -6.98
N THR A 21 -11.42 -6.21 -6.22
CA THR A 21 -12.61 -5.37 -6.33
C THR A 21 -12.32 -3.91 -5.93
N PRO A 22 -13.01 -2.91 -6.52
CA PRO A 22 -12.77 -1.49 -6.22
C PRO A 22 -12.96 -1.13 -4.74
N ALA A 23 -13.94 -1.75 -4.08
CA ALA A 23 -14.18 -1.56 -2.65
C ALA A 23 -13.01 -2.05 -1.79
N ARG A 24 -12.39 -3.18 -2.15
CA ARG A 24 -11.24 -3.75 -1.44
C ARG A 24 -9.98 -2.92 -1.67
N LYS A 25 -9.71 -2.52 -2.92
CA LYS A 25 -8.63 -1.58 -3.28
C LYS A 25 -8.73 -0.29 -2.48
N THR A 26 -9.93 0.29 -2.38
CA THR A 26 -10.19 1.51 -1.60
C THR A 26 -9.89 1.35 -0.12
N ARG A 27 -10.40 0.27 0.50
CA ARG A 27 -10.17 0.01 1.92
C ARG A 27 -8.69 -0.16 2.22
N PHE A 28 -7.98 -0.89 1.35
CA PHE A 28 -6.54 -1.09 1.47
C PHE A 28 -5.76 0.22 1.36
N VAL A 29 -5.98 1.02 0.32
CA VAL A 29 -5.27 2.30 0.11
C VAL A 29 -5.50 3.27 1.26
N ASN A 30 -6.76 3.48 1.66
CA ASN A 30 -7.07 4.38 2.75
C ASN A 30 -6.50 3.91 4.10
N ALA A 31 -6.48 2.59 4.34
CA ALA A 31 -5.87 2.02 5.53
C ALA A 31 -4.35 2.16 5.52
N LEU A 32 -3.71 1.94 4.37
CA LEU A 32 -2.26 2.06 4.19
C LEU A 32 -1.79 3.50 4.38
N ILE A 33 -2.46 4.47 3.74
CA ILE A 33 -2.14 5.89 3.88
C ILE A 33 -2.28 6.33 5.34
N ARG A 34 -3.40 5.99 5.99
CA ARG A 34 -3.59 6.28 7.43
C ARG A 34 -2.53 5.63 8.30
N PHE A 35 -2.12 4.41 7.97
CA PHE A 35 -1.10 3.70 8.72
C PHE A 35 0.27 4.39 8.60
N ILE A 36 0.65 4.80 7.39
CA ILE A 36 1.90 5.53 7.13
C ILE A 36 1.87 6.91 7.80
N ASP A 37 0.78 7.67 7.64
CA ASP A 37 0.58 9.00 8.23
C ASP A 37 0.62 8.98 9.77
N GLN A 38 0.13 7.90 10.39
CA GLN A 38 0.20 7.69 11.84
C GLN A 38 1.58 7.19 12.33
N GLY A 39 2.58 7.07 11.45
CA GLY A 39 3.91 6.60 11.82
C GLY A 39 4.02 5.08 11.99
N CYS A 40 3.15 4.31 11.33
CA CYS A 40 3.14 2.84 11.30
C CYS A 40 2.97 2.17 12.69
N PRO A 41 1.91 2.45 13.47
CA PRO A 41 1.71 1.83 14.78
C PRO A 41 1.27 0.37 14.66
N ALA A 42 1.95 -0.55 15.36
CA ALA A 42 1.69 -1.99 15.31
C ALA A 42 0.21 -2.37 15.57
N GLU A 43 -0.48 -1.60 16.40
CA GLU A 43 -1.88 -1.79 16.76
C GLU A 43 -2.83 -1.57 15.56
N LYS A 44 -2.44 -0.72 14.60
CA LYS A 44 -3.20 -0.46 13.38
C LYS A 44 -2.77 -1.35 12.22
N PHE A 45 -1.71 -2.13 12.38
CA PHE A 45 -1.28 -3.12 11.39
C PHE A 45 -2.25 -4.32 11.42
N THR A 46 -3.42 -4.17 10.80
CA THR A 46 -4.47 -5.18 10.80
C THR A 46 -4.12 -6.36 9.89
N LYS A 47 -4.76 -7.52 10.12
CA LYS A 47 -4.63 -8.68 9.24
C LYS A 47 -5.00 -8.35 7.79
N GLN A 48 -5.95 -7.44 7.55
CA GLN A 48 -6.32 -7.00 6.21
C GLN A 48 -5.18 -6.26 5.48
N LEU A 49 -4.41 -5.41 6.17
CA LEU A 49 -3.23 -4.77 5.58
C LEU A 49 -2.15 -5.78 5.26
N TYR A 50 -1.92 -6.72 6.19
CA TYR A 50 -0.99 -7.81 5.97
C TYR A 50 -1.40 -8.68 4.78
N ASP A 51 -2.65 -9.12 4.70
CA ASP A 51 -3.19 -9.91 3.58
C ASP A 51 -3.11 -9.11 2.27
N GLY A 52 -3.35 -7.80 2.32
CA GLY A 52 -3.18 -6.91 1.18
C GLY A 52 -1.73 -6.83 0.67
N LEU A 53 -0.75 -6.82 1.57
CA LEU A 53 0.67 -6.78 1.21
C LEU A 53 1.24 -8.16 0.84
N TYR A 54 0.79 -9.21 1.53
CA TYR A 54 1.25 -10.59 1.39
C TYR A 54 0.59 -11.32 0.21
N ASN A 55 -0.74 -11.25 0.12
CA ASN A 55 -1.55 -12.06 -0.79
C ASN A 55 -1.61 -11.43 -2.20
N HIS A 56 -1.53 -10.10 -2.27
CA HIS A 56 -1.44 -9.37 -3.54
C HIS A 56 0.00 -9.04 -3.88
N GLY A 57 0.89 -10.06 -3.84
CA GLY A 57 2.34 -10.05 -4.05
C GLY A 57 2.85 -9.43 -5.36
N TYR A 58 2.40 -8.22 -5.64
CA TYR A 58 2.75 -7.33 -6.73
C TYR A 58 3.65 -6.21 -6.23
N PHE A 59 3.91 -6.13 -4.93
CA PHE A 59 5.00 -5.36 -4.35
C PHE A 59 6.19 -6.30 -4.21
N SER A 60 7.03 -6.37 -5.25
CA SER A 60 8.24 -7.21 -5.23
C SER A 60 9.12 -6.81 -4.05
N GLY A 61 9.47 -7.77 -3.18
CA GLY A 61 10.56 -7.58 -2.21
C GLY A 61 10.26 -7.84 -0.74
N PHE A 62 8.99 -8.07 -0.35
CA PHE A 62 8.72 -8.43 1.04
C PHE A 62 8.96 -9.91 1.28
N ILE A 63 9.99 -10.21 2.08
CA ILE A 63 10.27 -11.57 2.54
C ILE A 63 9.01 -12.07 3.26
N ALA A 64 8.46 -13.20 2.78
CA ALA A 64 7.30 -13.85 3.38
C ALA A 64 7.65 -14.35 4.78
N HIS A 65 7.56 -13.47 5.78
CA HIS A 65 7.54 -13.90 7.17
C HIS A 65 6.16 -14.49 7.45
N TYR A 66 6.12 -15.75 7.93
CA TYR A 66 4.88 -16.50 8.18
C TYR A 66 3.89 -15.80 9.14
N ASP A 67 4.36 -14.82 9.90
CA ASP A 67 3.57 -14.11 10.91
C ASP A 67 3.54 -12.59 10.69
N ARG A 68 2.34 -12.01 10.88
CA ARG A 68 2.09 -10.56 10.91
C ARG A 68 3.07 -9.80 11.82
N ARG A 69 3.41 -10.39 12.97
CA ARG A 69 4.37 -9.79 13.93
C ARG A 69 5.79 -9.80 13.39
N GLY A 70 6.21 -10.86 12.71
CA GLY A 70 7.53 -10.95 12.08
C GLY A 70 7.68 -9.94 10.96
N PHE A 71 6.66 -9.80 10.11
CA PHE A 71 6.62 -8.76 9.08
C PHE A 71 6.71 -7.35 9.67
N TYR A 72 5.97 -7.09 10.76
CA TYR A 72 6.03 -5.79 11.44
C TYR A 72 7.42 -5.52 12.03
N ALA A 73 8.02 -6.51 12.68
CA ALA A 73 9.36 -6.39 13.24
C ALA A 73 10.41 -6.14 12.14
N GLU A 74 10.27 -6.81 10.98
CA GLU A 74 11.25 -6.70 9.92
C GLU A 74 11.19 -5.38 9.16
N HIS A 75 9.99 -4.86 8.90
CA HIS A 75 9.81 -3.68 8.07
C HIS A 75 9.44 -2.40 8.83
N PHE A 76 8.93 -2.51 10.06
CA PHE A 76 8.41 -1.35 10.80
C PHE A 76 8.98 -1.19 12.22
N SER A 77 9.89 -2.07 12.66
CA SER A 77 10.48 -1.98 14.01
C SER A 77 11.36 -0.74 14.23
N THR A 78 12.01 -0.23 13.18
CA THR A 78 12.86 0.96 13.27
C THR A 78 12.44 2.00 12.23
N PRO A 79 12.64 3.30 12.48
CA PRO A 79 12.33 4.35 11.51
C PRO A 79 13.11 4.19 10.19
N ASP A 80 14.31 3.60 10.23
CA ASP A 80 15.07 3.28 9.01
C ASP A 80 14.39 2.21 8.16
N ARG A 81 14.00 1.09 8.79
CA ARG A 81 13.25 0.01 8.12
C ARG A 81 11.94 0.50 7.53
N ARG A 82 11.25 1.43 8.21
CA ARG A 82 10.03 2.08 7.70
C ARG A 82 10.31 2.88 6.43
N ARG A 83 11.43 3.61 6.40
CA ARG A 83 11.86 4.37 5.21
C ARG A 83 12.23 3.44 4.06
N GLU A 84 12.96 2.36 4.33
CA GLU A 84 13.29 1.35 3.32
C GLU A 84 12.03 0.66 2.76
N PHE A 85 11.11 0.23 3.64
CA PHE A 85 9.82 -0.33 3.25
C PHE A 85 9.07 0.62 2.31
N PHE A 86 9.01 1.90 2.68
CA PHE A 86 8.34 2.91 1.88
C PHE A 86 9.04 3.15 0.53
N ALA A 87 10.37 3.17 0.51
CA ALA A 87 11.16 3.31 -0.71
C ALA A 87 10.92 2.14 -1.68
N GLU A 88 10.93 0.90 -1.18
CA GLU A 88 10.67 -0.30 -1.99
C GLU A 88 9.21 -0.36 -2.45
N LEU A 89 8.24 0.02 -1.60
CA LEU A 89 6.85 0.18 -1.98
C LEU A 89 6.72 1.15 -3.17
N MET A 90 7.30 2.35 -3.06
CA MET A 90 7.26 3.36 -4.10
C MET A 90 7.99 2.92 -5.36
N ARG A 91 9.12 2.21 -5.23
CA ARG A 91 9.85 1.64 -6.36
C ARG A 91 9.02 0.61 -7.12
N SER A 92 8.32 -0.27 -6.41
CA SER A 92 7.42 -1.23 -7.03
C SER A 92 6.20 -0.54 -7.64
N CYS A 93 5.66 0.50 -7.00
CA CYS A 93 4.61 1.30 -7.60
C CYS A 93 5.08 1.90 -8.93
N ARG A 94 6.27 2.52 -8.99
CA ARG A 94 6.82 3.10 -10.24
C ARG A 94 7.00 2.06 -11.34
N ARG A 95 7.42 0.86 -10.97
CA ARG A 95 7.64 -0.25 -11.90
C ARG A 95 6.34 -0.67 -12.60
N ASP A 96 5.25 -0.81 -11.84
CA ASP A 96 4.03 -1.42 -12.35
C ASP A 96 2.86 -0.45 -12.58
N ALA A 97 2.96 0.81 -12.15
CA ALA A 97 1.92 1.82 -12.38
C ALA A 97 1.59 2.00 -13.87
N HIS A 98 2.60 1.90 -14.74
CA HIS A 98 2.46 2.02 -16.19
C HIS A 98 2.17 0.69 -16.90
N SER A 99 2.03 -0.41 -16.16
CA SER A 99 1.85 -1.74 -16.76
C SER A 99 0.47 -1.92 -17.42
N GLY A 100 -0.50 -1.06 -17.12
CA GLY A 100 -1.89 -1.18 -17.60
C GLY A 100 -2.61 -2.43 -17.07
N ARG A 101 -1.99 -3.18 -16.16
CA ARG A 101 -2.50 -4.44 -15.63
C ARG A 101 -3.37 -4.18 -14.39
N ALA A 102 -4.68 -4.13 -14.60
CA ALA A 102 -5.65 -3.98 -13.52
C ALA A 102 -5.57 -5.12 -12.48
N ASP A 103 -5.12 -6.31 -12.91
CA ASP A 103 -4.80 -7.48 -12.06
C ASP A 103 -3.62 -7.23 -11.11
N LEU A 104 -2.64 -6.41 -11.52
CA LEU A 104 -1.50 -5.99 -10.69
C LEU A 104 -1.81 -4.78 -9.80
N TRP A 105 -3.07 -4.35 -9.78
CA TRP A 105 -3.50 -3.16 -9.08
C TRP A 105 -2.74 -1.90 -9.54
N CYS A 106 -2.52 -1.75 -10.84
CA CYS A 106 -1.86 -0.56 -11.40
C CYS A 106 -2.53 0.74 -10.93
N ASP A 107 -3.87 0.80 -10.84
CA ASP A 107 -4.60 1.99 -10.38
C ASP A 107 -4.23 2.39 -8.95
N VAL A 108 -4.11 1.40 -8.06
CA VAL A 108 -3.70 1.63 -6.66
C VAL A 108 -2.27 2.15 -6.60
N LYS A 109 -1.37 1.57 -7.39
CA LYS A 109 0.02 1.99 -7.45
C LYS A 109 0.15 3.41 -7.98
N THR A 110 -0.60 3.76 -9.03
CA THR A 110 -0.66 5.12 -9.58
C THR A 110 -1.18 6.11 -8.55
N ILE A 111 -2.26 5.78 -7.85
CA ILE A 111 -2.82 6.63 -6.78
C ILE A 111 -1.82 6.83 -5.63
N LEU A 112 -1.13 5.77 -5.20
CA LEU A 112 -0.11 5.88 -4.15
C LEU A 112 1.06 6.75 -4.63
N LEU A 113 1.52 6.58 -5.86
CA LEU A 113 2.56 7.46 -6.43
C LEU A 113 2.11 8.91 -6.44
N ASP A 114 0.92 9.19 -6.98
CA ASP A 114 0.37 10.53 -7.06
C ASP A 114 0.26 11.17 -5.67
N HIS A 115 -0.27 10.43 -4.68
CA HIS A 115 -0.43 10.90 -3.31
C HIS A 115 0.90 11.32 -2.67
N TYR A 116 1.93 10.49 -2.81
CA TYR A 116 3.22 10.71 -2.15
C TYR A 116 4.20 11.54 -2.99
N SER A 117 4.02 11.64 -4.31
CA SER A 117 4.78 12.53 -5.18
C SER A 117 4.26 13.97 -5.10
N ASN A 118 2.94 14.19 -5.09
CA ASN A 118 2.36 15.53 -4.95
C ASN A 118 2.36 16.05 -3.50
N GLY A 119 2.57 15.18 -2.51
CA GLY A 119 2.76 15.56 -1.11
C GLY A 119 4.12 16.18 -0.79
N ALA A 120 5.10 16.10 -1.71
CA ALA A 120 6.42 16.70 -1.53
C ALA A 120 6.48 18.21 -1.85
N GLU A 121 5.41 18.79 -2.42
CA GLU A 121 5.35 20.20 -2.82
C GLU A 121 4.43 21.06 -1.92
N ARG A 122 4.07 20.61 -0.71
CA ARG A 122 3.22 21.39 0.22
C ARG A 122 3.68 21.41 1.65
#